data_AF-A0A6I3DFS9-F1
#
_entry.id   AF-A0A6I3DFS9-F1
#
_cell.length_a   1.000
_cell.length_b   1.000
_cell.length_c   1.000
_cell.angle_alpha   90.00
_cell.angle_beta   90.00
_cell.angle_gamma   90.00
#
_symmetry.space_group_name_H-M   'P 1'
#
loop_
_entity.id
_entity.type
_entity.pdbx_description
1 polymer ?
#
loop_
_entity_poly.entity_id
_entity_poly.type
_entity_poly.pdbx_seq_one_letter_code
_entity_poly.pdbx_strand_id
1 'polypeptide(L)' 'MLSDDLAIVVSHVSPIKAALTWALGAPDQMVWRMFIDVASISSIGMRQGAPCMLGFNETAHLR' A
#
# COMPACT_ATOMS: atom_id res chain seq x y z
N MET A 1 18.49 -11.45 -0.86
CA MET A 1 17.73 -12.11 0.21
C MET A 1 16.87 -11.02 0.81
N LEU A 2 15.54 -11.12 0.70
CA LEU A 2 14.65 -10.24 1.46
C LEU A 2 15.10 -10.35 2.93
N SER A 3 15.28 -9.23 3.63
CA SER A 3 15.34 -9.32 5.09
C SER A 3 14.01 -9.91 5.57
N ASP A 4 14.01 -10.64 6.69
CA ASP A 4 12.80 -11.19 7.33
C ASP A 4 11.75 -10.10 7.71
N ASP A 5 12.00 -8.83 7.35
CA ASP A 5 11.14 -7.66 7.58
C ASP A 5 10.22 -7.30 6.40
N LEU A 6 10.35 -7.92 5.21
CA LEU A 6 9.52 -7.58 4.04
C LEU A 6 8.48 -8.66 3.73
N ALA A 7 7.20 -8.27 3.75
CA ALA A 7 6.09 -9.10 3.30
C ALA A 7 5.49 -8.56 2.00
N ILE A 8 5.21 -9.45 1.05
CA ILE A 8 4.51 -9.13 -0.20
C ILE A 8 3.12 -9.76 -0.15
N VAL A 9 2.09 -8.94 -0.31
CA VAL A 9 0.69 -9.39 -0.36
C VAL A 9 0.12 -9.02 -1.72
N VAL A 10 -0.34 -10.02 -2.46
CA VAL A 10 -1.09 -9.84 -3.70
C VAL A 10 -2.56 -9.94 -3.38
N SER A 11 -3.33 -8.93 -3.77
CA SER A 11 -4.75 -8.88 -3.47
C SER A 11 -5.51 -8.11 -4.55
N HIS A 12 -6.72 -7.67 -4.24
CA HIS A 12 -7.58 -6.92 -5.16
C HIS A 12 -7.74 -5.47 -4.67
N VAL A 13 -8.41 -4.65 -5.47
CA VAL A 13 -8.55 -3.21 -5.22
C VAL A 13 -9.10 -2.91 -3.81
N SER A 14 -10.22 -3.53 -3.42
CA SER A 14 -10.87 -3.22 -2.13
C SER A 14 -10.05 -3.65 -0.92
N PRO A 15 -9.49 -4.88 -0.85
CA PRO A 15 -8.61 -5.25 0.24
C PRO A 15 -7.32 -4.43 0.32
N ILE A 16 -6.72 -4.05 -0.82
CA ILE A 16 -5.52 -3.20 -0.82
C ILE A 16 -5.86 -1.83 -0.22
N LYS A 17 -6.94 -1.19 -0.66
CA LYS A 17 -7.39 0.09 -0.10
C LYS A 17 -7.64 0.00 1.40
N ALA A 18 -8.33 -1.04 1.86
CA ALA A 18 -8.59 -1.26 3.28
C ALA A 18 -7.30 -1.42 4.09
N ALA A 19 -6.35 -2.21 3.59
CA ALA A 19 -5.05 -2.41 4.24
C ALA A 19 -4.24 -1.10 4.33
N LEU A 20 -4.20 -0.32 3.25
CA LEU A 20 -3.52 0.98 3.23
C LEU A 20 -4.15 1.96 4.23
N THR A 21 -5.48 2.07 4.25
CA THR A 21 -6.22 2.93 5.18
C THR A 21 -5.96 2.53 6.63
N TRP A 22 -6.06 1.23 6.95
CA TRP A 22 -5.84 0.72 8.29
C TRP A 22 -4.40 0.95 8.76
N ALA A 23 -3.42 0.58 7.93
CA ALA A 23 -2.00 0.69 8.28
C ALA A 23 -1.56 2.14 8.52
N LEU A 24 -2.11 3.10 7.77
CA LEU A 24 -1.81 4.53 7.93
C LEU A 24 -2.65 5.21 9.01
N GLY A 25 -3.56 4.50 9.68
CA GLY A 25 -4.50 5.10 10.63
C GLY A 25 -5.40 6.17 10.00
N ALA A 26 -5.64 6.08 8.68
CA ALA A 26 -6.47 7.02 7.96
C ALA A 26 -7.97 6.74 8.21
N PRO A 27 -8.85 7.74 8.10
CA PRO A 27 -10.29 7.51 8.20
C PRO A 27 -10.79 6.55 7.11
N ASP A 28 -11.76 5.68 7.44
CA ASP A 28 -12.32 4.68 6.52
C ASP A 28 -12.77 5.26 5.18
N GLN A 29 -13.26 6.50 5.18
CA GLN A 29 -13.71 7.17 3.96
C GLN A 29 -12.60 7.39 2.92
N MET A 30 -11.33 7.19 3.29
CA MET A 30 -10.19 7.26 2.39
C MET A 30 -10.23 6.16 1.33
N VAL A 31 -10.85 5.00 1.61
CA VAL A 31 -10.96 3.90 0.62
C VAL A 31 -11.66 4.34 -0.68
N TRP A 32 -12.60 5.28 -0.57
CA TRP A 32 -13.34 5.84 -1.70
C TRP A 32 -12.59 6.96 -2.44
N ARG A 33 -11.50 7.47 -1.85
CA ARG A 33 -10.66 8.55 -2.38
C ARG A 33 -9.37 8.04 -3.02
N MET A 34 -9.12 6.74 -2.94
CA MET A 34 -7.95 6.09 -3.55
C MET A 34 -8.31 5.49 -4.90
N PHE A 35 -7.44 5.68 -5.89
CA PHE A 35 -7.47 4.97 -7.16
C PHE A 35 -6.28 3.99 -7.20
N ILE A 36 -6.52 2.77 -7.66
CA ILE A 36 -5.50 1.71 -7.77
C ILE A 36 -5.65 1.08 -9.15
N ASP A 37 -4.57 1.14 -9.92
CA ASP A 37 -4.43 0.52 -11.22
C ASP A 37 -4.19 -0.99 -11.12
N VAL A 38 -4.50 -1.70 -12.20
CA VAL A 38 -4.17 -3.12 -12.34
C VAL A 38 -2.65 -3.30 -12.33
N ALA A 39 -2.20 -4.34 -11.62
CA ALA A 39 -0.79 -4.67 -11.47
C ALA A 39 0.08 -3.53 -10.89
N SER A 40 -0.52 -2.57 -10.19
CA SER A 40 0.26 -1.54 -9.51
C SER A 40 0.82 -2.03 -8.18
N ILE A 41 1.90 -1.38 -7.73
CA ILE A 41 2.58 -1.67 -6.47
C ILE A 41 2.33 -0.51 -5.51
N SER A 42 1.99 -0.81 -4.26
CA SER A 42 1.94 0.16 -3.16
C SER A 42 2.73 -0.39 -1.99
N SER A 43 3.49 0.47 -1.31
CA SER A 43 4.41 0.06 -0.24
C SER A 43 4.25 0.95 0.99
N ILE A 44 4.28 0.31 2.15
CA ILE A 44 4.27 0.94 3.47
C ILE A 44 5.54 0.50 4.18
N GLY A 45 6.15 1.42 4.91
CA GLY A 45 7.26 1.12 5.82
C GLY A 45 7.05 1.81 7.16
N MET A 46 8.06 1.72 8.01
CA MET A 46 8.10 2.40 9.31
C MET A 46 9.13 3.53 9.27
N ARG A 47 8.75 4.73 9.68
CA ARG A 47 9.66 5.87 9.89
C ARG A 47 9.41 6.49 11.25
N GLN A 48 10.47 6.69 12.03
CA GLN A 48 10.39 7.26 13.38
C GLN A 48 9.35 6.55 14.28
N GLY A 49 9.19 5.23 14.11
CA GLY A 49 8.25 4.43 14.89
C GLY A 49 6.78 4.49 14.42
N ALA A 50 6.48 5.18 13.32
CA ALA A 50 5.13 5.25 12.75
C ALA A 50 5.07 4.66 11.33
N PRO A 51 3.96 4.00 10.95
CA PRO A 51 3.73 3.60 9.56
C PRO A 51 3.68 4.81 8.63
N CYS A 52 4.32 4.69 7.47
CA CYS A 52 4.30 5.71 6.44
C CYS A 52 4.23 5.08 5.05
N MET A 53 3.54 5.76 4.14
CA MET A 53 3.50 5.38 2.73
C MET A 53 4.85 5.68 2.07
N LEU A 54 5.43 4.68 1.41
CA LEU A 54 6.70 4.81 0.68
C LEU A 54 6.46 4.98 -0.82
N GLY A 55 5.44 4.33 -1.35
CA GLY A 55 5.01 4.41 -2.74
C GLY A 55 3.54 4.06 -2.87
N PHE A 56 2.86 4.68 -3.83
CA PHE A 56 1.43 4.49 -4.05
C PHE A 56 1.13 4.32 -5.53
N ASN A 57 0.41 3.24 -5.85
CA ASN A 57 -0.10 2.98 -7.19
C ASN A 57 0.98 3.04 -8.29
N GLU A 58 2.16 2.48 -8.03
CA GLU A 58 3.30 2.54 -8.94
C GLU A 58 3.15 1.52 -10.07
N THR A 59 3.20 2.01 -11.31
CA THR A 59 3.05 1.21 -12.54
C THR A 59 4.25 1.32 -13.47
N ALA A 60 5.37 1.89 -13.01
CA ALA A 60 6.55 2.18 -13.83
C ALA A 60 7.18 0.94 -14.51
N HIS A 61 6.88 -0.26 -14.02
CA HIS A 61 7.36 -1.53 -14.57
C HIS A 61 6.49 -2.08 -15.72
N LEU A 62 5.27 -1.55 -15.93
CA LEU A 62 4.33 -2.01 -16.96
C LEU A 62 4.62 -1.46 -18.36
N ARG A 63 5.88 -1.11 -18.65
CA ARG A 63 6.27 -0.63 -19.99
C ARG A 63 6.20 -1.74 -21.03
#